data_AF-A0A2J6U707-F1
#
_entry.id   AF-A0A2J6U707-F1
#
_cell.length_a   1.000
_cell.length_b   1.000
_cell.length_c   1.000
_cell.angle_alpha   90.00
_cell.angle_beta   90.00
_cell.angle_gamma   90.00
#
_symmetry.space_group_name_H-M   'P 1'
#
loop_
_entity.id
_entity.type
_entity.pdbx_description
1 polymer ?
#
loop_
_entity_poly.entity_id
_entity_poly.type
_entity_poly.pdbx_seq_one_letter_code
_entity_poly.pdbx_strand_id
1 'polypeptide(L)'
;MIYKEIDMIRTMMVFLVILLAGCANDAPLGQSVAKLQAEQTYNPNATQENLQVLPDGTGERMQAGYDKYVGKGDEELSGSSSQVLKSFN
;
A
#
# COMPACT_ATOMS: atom_id res chain seq x y z
N MET A 1 47.75 33.73 -3.62
CA MET A 1 46.57 33.57 -4.51
C MET A 1 46.11 32.13 -4.57
N ILE A 2 47.02 31.18 -4.85
CA ILE A 2 46.75 29.72 -4.93
C ILE A 2 46.06 29.13 -3.69
N TYR A 3 46.46 29.52 -2.46
CA TYR A 3 45.83 29.01 -1.23
C TYR A 3 44.35 29.40 -1.08
N LYS A 4 43.96 30.60 -1.56
CA LYS A 4 42.57 31.08 -1.48
C LYS A 4 41.64 30.33 -2.43
N GLU A 5 42.16 29.95 -3.59
CA GLU A 5 41.47 29.08 -4.56
C GLU A 5 41.27 27.67 -4.00
N ILE A 6 42.28 27.12 -3.32
CA ILE A 6 42.19 25.80 -2.69
C ILE A 6 41.16 25.79 -1.55
N ASP A 7 41.13 26.83 -0.71
CA ASP A 7 40.13 26.95 0.35
C ASP A 7 38.70 27.11 -0.20
N MET A 8 38.53 27.86 -1.29
CA MET A 8 37.24 27.99 -1.96
C MET A 8 36.74 26.65 -2.51
N ILE A 9 37.62 25.90 -3.21
CA ILE A 9 37.30 24.57 -3.74
C ILE A 9 36.93 23.61 -2.62
N ARG A 10 37.71 23.61 -1.53
CA ARG A 10 37.44 22.74 -0.37
C ARG A 10 36.09 23.03 0.26
N THR A 11 35.74 24.32 0.36
CA THR A 11 34.43 24.76 0.88
C THR A 11 33.30 24.30 -0.04
N MET A 12 33.44 24.46 -1.36
CA MET A 12 32.42 23.99 -2.32
C MET A 12 32.22 22.47 -2.29
N MET A 13 33.31 21.70 -2.15
CA MET A 13 33.23 20.24 -2.04
C MET A 13 32.48 19.79 -0.78
N VAL A 14 32.64 20.49 0.35
CA VAL A 14 31.88 20.20 1.58
C VAL A 14 30.39 20.45 1.37
N PHE A 15 30.02 21.57 0.75
CA PHE A 15 28.62 21.87 0.43
C PHE A 15 28.00 20.83 -0.51
N LEU A 16 28.76 20.37 -1.51
CA LEU A 16 28.30 19.34 -2.45
C LEU A 16 28.00 18.01 -1.73
N VAL A 17 28.86 17.60 -0.79
CA VAL A 17 28.65 16.36 -0.01
C VAL A 17 27.42 16.46 0.88
N ILE A 18 27.18 17.62 1.51
CA ILE A 18 25.99 17.84 2.36
C ILE A 18 24.70 17.79 1.53
N LEU A 19 24.70 18.41 0.34
CA LEU A 19 23.55 18.38 -0.57
C LEU A 19 23.23 16.96 -1.05
N LEU A 20 24.25 16.16 -1.39
CA LEU A 20 24.07 14.78 -1.83
C LEU A 20 23.57 13.86 -0.70
N ALA A 21 24.02 14.07 0.53
CA ALA A 21 23.56 13.30 1.70
C ALA A 21 22.10 13.58 2.06
N GLY A 22 21.60 14.80 1.81
CA GLY A 22 20.20 15.18 2.08
C GLY A 22 19.18 14.61 1.10
N CYS A 23 19.55 14.43 -0.17
CA CYS A 23 18.62 13.98 -1.22
C CYS A 23 18.52 12.45 -1.35
N ALA A 24 19.50 11.70 -0.84
CA ALA A 24 19.54 10.23 -0.95
C ALA A 24 18.98 9.51 0.29
N ASN A 25 18.47 10.25 1.27
CA ASN A 25 17.85 9.66 2.45
C ASN A 25 16.36 9.43 2.17
N ASP A 26 16.03 8.30 1.56
CA ASP A 26 14.66 7.84 1.44
C ASP A 26 13.99 7.82 2.81
N ALA A 27 12.69 8.13 2.87
CA ALA A 27 11.93 8.03 4.13
C ALA A 27 12.21 6.66 4.77
N PRO A 28 12.43 6.59 6.10
CA PRO A 28 12.81 5.35 6.75
C PRO A 28 11.85 4.23 6.36
N LEU A 29 12.42 3.10 5.94
CA LEU A 29 11.65 1.91 5.55
C LEU A 29 10.62 1.60 6.64
N GLY A 30 9.36 1.41 6.25
CA GLY A 30 8.26 1.11 7.18
C GLY A 30 7.35 2.29 7.54
N GLN A 31 7.61 3.51 7.06
CA GLN A 31 6.70 4.66 7.26
C GLN A 31 5.28 4.39 6.74
N SER A 32 5.15 3.73 5.58
CA SER A 32 3.86 3.33 5.01
C SER A 32 3.13 2.31 5.90
N VAL A 33 3.84 1.31 6.42
CA VAL A 33 3.27 0.29 7.30
C VAL A 33 2.89 0.87 8.67
N ALA A 34 3.74 1.73 9.24
CA ALA A 34 3.47 2.42 10.50
C ALA A 34 2.26 3.37 10.37
N LYS A 35 2.16 4.08 9.24
CA LYS A 35 0.99 4.92 8.93
C LYS A 35 -0.28 4.09 8.79
N LEU A 36 -0.23 2.97 8.06
CA LEU A 36 -1.36 2.04 7.96
C LEU A 36 -1.78 1.51 9.33
N GLN A 37 -0.83 1.10 10.19
CA GLN A 37 -1.13 0.66 11.56
C GLN A 37 -1.73 1.78 12.43
N ALA A 38 -1.23 3.01 12.30
CA ALA A 38 -1.74 4.15 13.05
C ALA A 38 -3.15 4.58 12.58
N GLU A 39 -3.44 4.46 11.29
CA GLU A 39 -4.74 4.80 10.70
C GLU A 39 -5.77 3.67 10.84
N GLN A 40 -5.34 2.42 10.94
CA GLN A 40 -6.21 1.28 11.21
C GLN A 40 -6.66 1.29 12.67
N THR A 41 -7.84 1.87 12.91
CA THR A 41 -8.52 1.72 14.20
C THR A 41 -9.03 0.29 14.30
N TYR A 42 -8.37 -0.54 15.10
CA TYR A 42 -8.88 -1.88 15.41
C TYR A 42 -10.17 -1.74 16.23
N ASN A 43 -11.31 -1.91 15.58
CA ASN A 43 -12.62 -1.93 16.22
C ASN A 43 -13.08 -3.39 16.35
N PRO A 44 -13.08 -3.98 17.57
CA PRO A 44 -13.52 -5.35 17.80
C PRO A 44 -15.01 -5.57 17.50
N ASN A 45 -15.80 -4.50 17.45
CA ASN A 45 -17.23 -4.53 17.15
C ASN A 45 -17.53 -4.21 15.68
N ALA A 46 -16.52 -3.97 14.83
CA ALA A 46 -16.71 -3.58 13.43
C ALA A 46 -17.64 -4.52 12.66
N THR A 47 -17.56 -5.83 12.93
CA THR A 47 -18.45 -6.82 12.31
C THR A 47 -19.91 -6.59 12.68
N GLN A 48 -20.22 -6.29 13.95
CA GLN A 48 -21.59 -6.05 14.41
C GLN A 48 -22.12 -4.68 13.94
N GLU A 49 -21.27 -3.66 13.97
CA GLU A 49 -21.61 -2.30 13.51
C GLU A 49 -21.87 -2.24 12.00
N ASN A 50 -21.17 -3.06 11.20
CA ASN A 50 -21.28 -3.06 9.74
C ASN A 50 -22.31 -4.05 9.18
N LEU A 51 -23.08 -4.76 10.01
CA LEU A 51 -24.10 -5.71 9.54
C LEU A 51 -25.13 -5.08 8.59
N GLN A 52 -25.36 -3.77 8.70
CA GLN A 52 -26.30 -3.03 7.87
C GLN A 52 -25.64 -2.36 6.65
N VAL A 53 -24.31 -2.44 6.55
CA VAL A 53 -23.50 -1.88 5.45
C VAL A 53 -22.97 -3.02 4.58
N LEU A 54 -23.77 -4.06 4.39
CA LEU A 54 -23.51 -5.08 3.39
C LEU A 54 -23.97 -4.51 2.04
N PRO A 55 -23.06 -4.25 1.09
CA PRO A 55 -23.47 -3.83 -0.23
C PRO A 55 -24.28 -4.95 -0.89
N ASP A 56 -25.43 -4.61 -1.46
CA ASP A 56 -26.21 -5.55 -2.24
C ASP A 56 -25.39 -6.01 -3.47
N GLY A 57 -25.32 -7.33 -3.69
CA GLY A 57 -24.65 -7.91 -4.85
C GLY A 57 -23.90 -9.22 -4.55
N THR A 58 -23.39 -9.83 -5.62
CA THR A 58 -22.66 -11.12 -5.62
C THR A 58 -21.19 -10.99 -5.25
N GLY A 59 -20.67 -9.78 -5.12
CA GLY A 59 -19.23 -9.56 -5.08
C GLY A 59 -18.55 -9.78 -6.44
N GLU A 60 -19.30 -9.68 -7.54
CA GLU A 60 -18.85 -9.90 -8.93
C GLU A 60 -17.52 -9.23 -9.27
N ARG A 61 -17.25 -8.03 -8.75
CA ARG A 61 -15.97 -7.33 -8.98
C ARG A 61 -14.78 -8.04 -8.34
N MET A 62 -14.96 -8.60 -7.15
CA MET A 62 -13.94 -9.39 -6.45
C MET A 62 -13.79 -10.76 -7.13
N GLN A 63 -14.91 -11.36 -7.50
CA GLN A 63 -14.96 -12.66 -8.18
C GLN A 63 -14.25 -12.59 -9.54
N ALA A 64 -14.54 -11.60 -10.37
CA ALA A 64 -13.87 -11.40 -11.67
C ALA A 64 -12.35 -11.21 -11.53
N GLY A 65 -11.90 -10.51 -10.49
CA GLY A 65 -10.47 -10.37 -10.21
C GLY A 65 -9.82 -11.71 -9.82
N TYR A 66 -10.49 -12.49 -8.99
CA TYR A 66 -10.06 -13.82 -8.58
C TYR A 66 -10.02 -14.79 -9.77
N ASP A 67 -11.08 -14.82 -10.58
CA ASP A 67 -11.19 -15.72 -11.74
C ASP A 67 -10.13 -15.45 -12.79
N LYS A 68 -9.82 -14.17 -13.05
CA LYS A 68 -8.67 -13.79 -13.88
C LYS A 68 -7.34 -14.28 -13.31
N TYR A 69 -7.18 -14.22 -11.98
CA TYR A 69 -5.96 -14.71 -11.33
C TYR A 69 -5.83 -16.24 -11.42
N VAL A 70 -6.92 -16.99 -11.26
CA VAL A 70 -6.92 -18.47 -11.33
C VAL A 70 -7.11 -19.04 -12.75
N GLY A 71 -7.32 -18.18 -13.75
CA GLY A 71 -7.47 -18.58 -15.16
C GLY A 71 -8.85 -19.17 -15.50
N LYS A 72 -9.89 -18.83 -14.76
CA LYS A 72 -11.28 -19.22 -15.04
C LYS A 72 -11.93 -18.24 -16.03
N GLY A 73 -12.70 -18.76 -16.99
CA GLY A 73 -13.39 -17.98 -18.02
C GLY A 73 -14.79 -17.53 -17.61
N ASP A 74 -15.27 -16.45 -18.23
CA ASP A 74 -16.53 -15.74 -17.90
C ASP A 74 -17.81 -16.60 -17.97
N GLU A 75 -17.75 -17.79 -18.56
CA GLU A 75 -18.91 -18.68 -18.76
C GLU A 75 -19.38 -19.42 -17.48
N GLU A 76 -18.60 -19.40 -16.40
CA GLU A 76 -18.89 -20.18 -15.17
C GLU A 76 -19.69 -19.38 -14.10
N LEU A 77 -19.94 -18.08 -14.32
CA LEU A 77 -20.48 -17.16 -13.30
C LEU A 77 -21.92 -16.69 -13.62
N SER A 78 -22.89 -17.61 -13.67
CA SER A 78 -24.31 -17.28 -13.96
C SER A 78 -25.22 -17.18 -12.73
N GLY A 79 -24.68 -16.73 -11.58
CA GLY A 79 -25.43 -16.68 -10.32
C GLY A 79 -25.47 -15.29 -9.68
N SER A 80 -26.66 -14.68 -9.57
CA SER A 80 -26.90 -13.35 -8.99
C SER A 80 -26.97 -13.31 -7.45
N SER A 81 -26.67 -14.40 -6.74
CA SER A 81 -26.77 -14.47 -5.27
C SER A 81 -25.44 -14.81 -4.61
N SER A 82 -25.11 -14.10 -3.52
CA SER A 82 -23.94 -14.37 -2.68
C SER A 82 -23.99 -15.81 -2.14
N GLN A 83 -22.96 -16.61 -2.42
CA GLN A 83 -22.89 -18.00 -1.93
C GLN A 83 -22.06 -18.05 -0.65
N VAL A 84 -22.69 -18.41 0.47
CA VAL A 84 -21.99 -18.68 1.74
C VAL A 84 -21.49 -20.13 1.72
N LEU A 85 -20.18 -20.32 1.81
CA LEU A 85 -19.57 -21.65 1.95
C LEU A 85 -20.02 -22.26 3.29
N LYS A 86 -20.79 -23.35 3.22
CA LYS A 86 -21.33 -24.05 4.40
C LYS A 86 -20.36 -25.04 5.05
N SER A 87 -19.19 -25.27 4.45
CA SER A 87 -18.16 -26.17 5.00
C SER A 87 -16.82 -25.94 4.30
N PHE A 88 -15.74 -26.04 5.07
CA PHE A 88 -14.38 -26.25 4.56
C PHE A 88 -13.99 -27.66 4.98
N ASN A 89 -13.80 -28.55 4.01
CA ASN A 89 -13.32 -29.92 4.24
C ASN A 89 -11.79 -29.93 4.28
#